data_AF-A0AAX2DAZ5-F1
#
_entry.id   AF-A0AAX2DAZ5-F1
#
_cell.length_a   1.000
_cell.length_b   1.000
_cell.length_c   1.000
_cell.angle_alpha   90.00
_cell.angle_beta   90.00
_cell.angle_gamma   90.00
#
_symmetry.space_group_name_H-M   'P 1'
#
loop_
_entity.id
_entity.type
_entity.pdbx_description
1 polymer ?
#
loop_
_entity_poly.entity_id
_entity_poly.type
_entity_poly.pdbx_seq_one_letter_code
_entity_poly.pdbx_strand_id
1 'polypeptide(L)'
;MLVAQTGLGKKLSSLALLTAKSTTTYAMIADKLGNASANSALSDEINALLPQYQPKWEESLAVAYEKSFSGEELASLVAQGRASKYAAEVKERQAGIGRYMQTNAQPILIALVSDALKATLSKHVQQ
;
A
#
# COMPACT_ATOMS: atom_id res chain seq x y z
N MET A 1 3.61 -14.44 9.25
CA MET A 1 2.29 -14.08 8.72
C MET A 1 2.33 -14.06 7.19
N LEU A 2 1.26 -14.52 6.53
CA LEU A 2 1.09 -14.60 5.06
C LEU A 2 1.35 -13.24 4.37
N VAL A 3 1.04 -12.14 5.07
CA VAL A 3 1.20 -10.77 4.59
C VAL A 3 2.67 -10.36 4.39
N ALA A 4 3.59 -10.88 5.22
CA ALA A 4 5.03 -10.61 5.10
C ALA A 4 5.67 -11.34 3.90
N GLN A 5 5.13 -12.50 3.49
CA GLN A 5 5.70 -13.33 2.42
C GLN A 5 5.19 -12.96 1.01
N THR A 6 4.10 -12.21 0.90
CA THR A 6 3.48 -11.84 -0.38
C THR A 6 4.01 -10.52 -0.98
N GLY A 7 4.92 -9.83 -0.30
CA GLY A 7 5.45 -8.54 -0.76
C GLY A 7 4.41 -7.40 -0.74
N LEU A 8 3.29 -7.59 -0.03
CA LEU A 8 2.19 -6.61 0.01
C LEU A 8 2.55 -5.32 0.76
N GLY A 9 3.55 -5.32 1.64
CA GLY A 9 4.08 -4.08 2.21
C GLY A 9 4.88 -3.23 1.22
N LYS A 10 5.58 -3.85 0.27
CA LYS A 10 6.15 -3.12 -0.87
C LYS A 10 5.07 -2.54 -1.78
N LYS A 11 3.85 -3.11 -1.76
CA LYS A 11 2.73 -2.52 -2.49
C LYS A 11 2.25 -1.23 -1.85
N LEU A 12 2.21 -1.12 -0.52
CA LEU A 12 1.71 0.11 0.12
C LEU A 12 2.54 1.34 -0.27
N SER A 13 3.87 1.28 -0.19
CA SER A 13 4.73 2.40 -0.58
C SER A 13 4.59 2.74 -2.08
N SER A 14 4.56 1.74 -2.95
CA SER A 14 4.36 1.95 -4.38
C SER A 14 2.98 2.53 -4.73
N LEU A 15 1.93 2.08 -4.04
CA LEU A 15 0.57 2.61 -4.18
C LEU A 15 0.50 4.04 -3.67
N ALA A 16 1.11 4.32 -2.52
CA ALA A 16 1.16 5.67 -1.96
C ALA A 16 1.87 6.62 -2.92
N LEU A 17 3.01 6.22 -3.48
CA LEU A 17 3.73 7.04 -4.46
C LEU A 17 2.88 7.27 -5.72
N LEU A 18 2.27 6.22 -6.28
CA LEU A 18 1.41 6.34 -7.47
C LEU A 18 0.22 7.27 -7.21
N THR A 19 -0.47 7.09 -6.08
CA THR A 19 -1.60 7.92 -5.67
C THR A 19 -1.17 9.38 -5.48
N ALA A 20 -0.08 9.61 -4.76
CA ALA A 20 0.45 10.95 -4.52
C ALA A 20 0.80 11.68 -5.82
N LYS A 21 1.39 10.99 -6.80
CA LYS A 21 1.76 11.56 -8.12
C LYS A 21 0.57 12.05 -8.94
N SER A 22 -0.64 11.55 -8.64
CA SER A 22 -1.88 12.02 -9.28
C SER A 22 -2.46 13.29 -8.63
N THR A 23 -1.85 13.81 -7.58
CA THR A 23 -2.37 14.98 -6.83
C THR A 23 -1.78 16.30 -7.33
N THR A 24 -2.56 17.38 -7.20
CA THR A 24 -2.09 18.76 -7.47
C THR A 24 -0.94 19.17 -6.54
N THR A 25 -0.92 18.69 -5.29
CA THR A 25 0.17 18.96 -4.34
C THR A 25 1.50 18.42 -4.85
N TYR A 26 1.51 17.21 -5.42
CA TYR A 26 2.72 16.66 -6.03
C TYR A 26 3.16 17.50 -7.24
N ALA A 27 2.23 17.91 -8.11
CA ALA A 27 2.56 18.76 -9.25
C ALA A 27 3.25 20.07 -8.81
N MET A 28 2.78 20.69 -7.72
CA MET A 28 3.41 21.88 -7.14
C MET A 28 4.83 21.61 -6.60
N ILE A 29 5.04 20.48 -5.92
CA ILE A 29 6.37 20.09 -5.44
C ILE A 29 7.31 19.82 -6.63
N ALA A 30 6.82 19.14 -7.66
CA ALA A 30 7.59 18.83 -8.87
C ALA A 30 7.97 20.08 -9.67
N ASP A 31 7.10 21.09 -9.72
CA ASP A 31 7.39 22.37 -10.36
C ASP A 31 8.55 23.11 -9.67
N LYS A 32 8.62 23.05 -8.33
CA LYS A 32 9.71 23.67 -7.56
C LYS A 32 11.03 22.89 -7.60
N LEU A 33 10.98 21.55 -7.50
CA LEU A 33 12.19 20.73 -7.28
C LEU A 33 12.68 20.00 -8.54
N GLY A 34 11.85 19.96 -9.57
CA GLY A 34 12.00 19.01 -10.68
C GLY A 34 11.47 17.61 -10.31
N ASN A 35 11.03 16.88 -11.35
CA ASN A 35 10.36 15.58 -11.20
C ASN A 35 11.19 14.53 -10.43
N ALA A 36 12.50 14.45 -10.70
CA ALA A 36 13.37 13.45 -10.06
C ALA A 36 13.50 13.71 -8.56
N SER A 37 13.81 14.95 -8.18
CA SER A 37 13.95 15.37 -6.78
C SER A 37 12.63 15.25 -6.02
N ALA A 38 11.51 15.66 -6.63
CA ALA A 38 10.18 15.51 -6.03
C ALA A 38 9.81 14.04 -5.80
N ASN A 39 10.15 13.15 -6.74
CA ASN A 39 9.91 11.72 -6.57
C ASN A 39 10.77 11.12 -5.46
N SER A 40 12.05 11.51 -5.35
CA SER A 40 12.93 11.06 -4.27
C SER A 40 12.45 11.53 -2.91
N ALA A 41 12.25 12.85 -2.74
CA ALA A 41 11.84 13.45 -1.49
C ALA A 41 10.53 12.86 -0.97
N LEU A 42 9.54 12.69 -1.86
CA LEU A 42 8.27 12.08 -1.48
C LEU A 42 8.43 10.58 -1.12
N SER A 43 9.29 9.84 -1.83
CA SER A 43 9.56 8.44 -1.50
C SER A 43 10.20 8.30 -0.12
N ASP A 44 11.09 9.22 0.25
CA ASP A 44 11.72 9.26 1.55
C ASP A 44 10.70 9.50 2.67
N GLU A 45 9.77 10.47 2.49
CA GLU A 45 8.70 10.70 3.47
C GLU A 45 7.73 9.52 3.57
N ILE A 46 7.35 8.90 2.44
CA ILE A 46 6.52 7.68 2.45
C ILE A 46 7.21 6.59 3.26
N ASN A 47 8.50 6.32 2.99
CA ASN A 47 9.26 5.28 3.67
C ASN A 47 9.42 5.56 5.17
N ALA A 48 9.61 6.82 5.55
CA ALA A 48 9.68 7.24 6.96
C ALA A 48 8.36 7.00 7.72
N LEU A 49 7.21 7.13 7.03
CA LEU A 49 5.89 6.93 7.60
C LEU A 49 5.42 5.47 7.57
N LEU A 50 6.03 4.59 6.76
CA LEU A 50 5.63 3.19 6.65
C LEU A 50 5.49 2.47 8.00
N PRO A 51 6.41 2.59 8.98
CA PRO A 51 6.27 1.90 10.26
C PRO A 51 4.95 2.19 11.01
N GLN A 52 4.34 3.36 10.77
CA GLN A 52 3.08 3.77 11.40
C GLN A 52 1.84 3.23 10.64
N TYR A 53 1.93 3.14 9.31
CA TYR A 53 0.79 2.83 8.44
C TYR A 53 0.74 1.37 8.01
N GLN A 54 1.91 0.73 7.87
CA GLN A 54 2.06 -0.63 7.41
C GLN A 54 1.27 -1.63 8.29
N PRO A 55 1.33 -1.61 9.63
CA PRO A 55 0.60 -2.60 10.43
C PRO A 55 -0.92 -2.56 10.21
N LYS A 56 -1.51 -1.38 10.10
CA LYS A 56 -2.96 -1.19 9.87
C LYS A 56 -3.39 -1.70 8.49
N TRP A 57 -2.54 -1.47 7.49
CA TRP A 57 -2.76 -1.98 6.14
C TRP A 57 -2.67 -3.51 6.10
N GLU A 58 -1.68 -4.08 6.78
CA GLU A 58 -1.51 -5.54 6.87
C GLU A 58 -2.64 -6.22 7.61
N GLU A 59 -3.16 -5.61 8.67
CA GLU A 59 -4.36 -6.07 9.38
C GLU A 59 -5.58 -6.08 8.46
N SER A 60 -5.81 -4.99 7.72
CA SER A 60 -6.92 -4.92 6.75
C SER A 60 -6.80 -6.00 5.67
N LEU A 61 -5.59 -6.27 5.20
CA LEU A 61 -5.33 -7.38 4.28
C LEU A 61 -5.64 -8.72 4.92
N ALA A 62 -5.17 -8.97 6.15
CA ALA A 62 -5.44 -10.23 6.85
C ALA A 62 -6.95 -10.50 6.95
N VAL A 63 -7.73 -9.50 7.37
CA VAL A 63 -9.19 -9.61 7.45
C VAL A 63 -9.82 -9.85 6.08
N ALA A 64 -9.32 -9.21 5.01
CA ALA A 64 -9.81 -9.44 3.65
C ALA A 64 -9.62 -10.90 3.21
N TYR A 65 -8.47 -11.48 3.54
CA TYR A 65 -8.15 -12.88 3.24
C TYR A 65 -8.96 -13.84 4.10
N GLU A 66 -9.11 -13.59 5.41
CA GLU A 66 -9.95 -14.40 6.30
C GLU A 66 -11.43 -14.42 5.89
N LYS A 67 -11.93 -13.31 5.33
CA LYS A 67 -13.30 -13.26 4.77
C LYS A 67 -13.43 -14.01 3.44
N SER A 68 -12.33 -14.22 2.73
CA SER A 68 -12.32 -14.78 1.38
C SER A 68 -11.91 -16.24 1.35
N PHE A 69 -11.26 -16.77 2.39
CA PHE A 69 -10.72 -18.12 2.43
C PHE A 69 -10.95 -18.78 3.79
N SER A 70 -11.08 -20.11 3.79
CA SER A 70 -11.07 -20.90 5.02
C SER A 70 -9.67 -20.98 5.62
N GLY A 71 -9.58 -21.39 6.89
CA GLY A 71 -8.29 -21.58 7.56
C GLY A 71 -7.39 -22.63 6.87
N GLU A 72 -7.99 -23.69 6.30
CA GLU A 72 -7.24 -24.72 5.54
C GLU A 72 -6.69 -24.15 4.22
N GLU A 73 -7.52 -23.39 3.50
CA GLU A 73 -7.13 -22.72 2.26
C GLU A 73 -5.96 -21.75 2.52
N LEU A 74 -6.07 -20.92 3.57
CA LEU A 74 -5.01 -20.00 3.97
C LEU A 74 -3.73 -20.75 4.36
N ALA A 75 -3.82 -21.80 5.18
CA ALA A 75 -2.64 -22.58 5.59
C ALA A 75 -1.92 -23.20 4.39
N SER A 76 -2.67 -23.74 3.43
CA SER A 76 -2.12 -24.28 2.18
C SER A 76 -1.47 -23.19 1.31
N LEU A 77 -2.09 -22.01 1.21
CA LEU A 77 -1.53 -20.87 0.49
C LEU A 77 -0.27 -20.32 1.15
N VAL A 78 -0.19 -20.31 2.49
CA VAL A 78 1.05 -19.95 3.22
C VAL A 78 2.15 -20.95 2.91
N ALA A 79 1.84 -22.25 3.01
CA ALA A 79 2.84 -23.30 2.94
C ALA A 79 3.35 -23.56 1.51
N GLN A 80 2.47 -23.44 0.52
CA GLN A 80 2.73 -23.89 -0.86
C GLN A 80 2.69 -22.74 -1.89
N GLY A 81 2.17 -21.57 -1.51
CA GLY A 81 2.10 -20.41 -2.39
C GLY A 81 1.41 -20.74 -3.73
N ARG A 82 2.11 -20.50 -4.84
CA ARG A 82 1.59 -20.77 -6.21
C ARG A 82 1.47 -22.27 -6.53
N ALA A 83 2.14 -23.14 -5.80
CA ALA A 83 2.00 -24.59 -5.94
C ALA A 83 0.81 -25.14 -5.16
N SER A 84 0.14 -24.29 -4.36
CA SER A 84 -1.09 -24.68 -3.66
C SER A 84 -2.18 -25.07 -4.66
N LYS A 85 -2.91 -26.13 -4.35
CA LYS A 85 -4.13 -26.50 -5.08
C LYS A 85 -5.18 -25.38 -5.10
N TYR A 86 -5.10 -24.42 -4.16
CA TYR A 86 -6.01 -23.28 -4.04
C TYR A 86 -5.52 -22.01 -4.77
N ALA A 87 -4.42 -22.09 -5.52
CA ALA A 87 -3.82 -20.90 -6.16
C ALA A 87 -4.72 -20.31 -7.27
N ALA A 88 -5.55 -21.12 -7.92
CA ALA A 88 -6.48 -20.66 -8.95
C ALA A 88 -7.64 -19.86 -8.31
N GLU A 89 -8.15 -20.34 -7.19
CA GLU A 89 -9.22 -19.75 -6.39
C GLU A 89 -8.77 -18.41 -5.79
N VAL A 90 -7.48 -18.26 -5.49
CA VAL A 90 -6.95 -16.94 -5.13
C VAL A 90 -7.20 -15.92 -6.22
N LYS A 91 -6.95 -16.27 -7.48
CA LYS A 91 -7.14 -15.38 -8.63
C LYS A 91 -8.61 -14.99 -8.79
N GLU A 92 -9.52 -15.94 -8.61
CA GLU A 92 -10.96 -15.68 -8.67
C GLU A 92 -11.43 -14.77 -7.53
N ARG A 93 -10.90 -14.97 -6.33
CA ARG A 93 -11.28 -14.20 -5.13
C ARG A 93 -10.52 -12.88 -4.97
N GLN A 94 -9.47 -12.62 -5.77
CA GLN A 94 -8.72 -11.35 -5.78
C GLN A 94 -9.63 -10.13 -5.94
N ALA A 95 -10.67 -10.20 -6.78
CA ALA A 95 -11.58 -9.09 -6.98
C ALA A 95 -12.35 -8.72 -5.70
N GLY A 96 -12.74 -9.72 -4.90
CA GLY A 96 -13.40 -9.51 -3.60
C GLY A 96 -12.46 -8.89 -2.57
N ILE A 97 -11.23 -9.40 -2.49
CA ILE A 97 -10.16 -8.84 -1.63
C ILE A 97 -9.88 -7.39 -2.02
N GLY A 98 -9.78 -7.10 -3.32
CA GLY A 98 -9.57 -5.76 -3.85
C GLY A 98 -10.68 -4.79 -3.45
N ARG A 99 -11.95 -5.21 -3.56
CA ARG A 99 -13.11 -4.41 -3.12
C ARG A 99 -13.09 -4.15 -1.62
N TYR A 100 -12.78 -5.18 -0.81
CA TYR A 100 -12.66 -5.00 0.64
C TYR A 100 -11.56 -4.00 0.99
N MET A 101 -10.40 -4.11 0.34
CA MET A 101 -9.27 -3.18 0.54
C MET A 101 -9.63 -1.76 0.13
N GLN A 102 -10.36 -1.56 -0.97
CA GLN A 102 -10.87 -0.26 -1.36
C GLN A 102 -11.79 0.34 -0.29
N THR A 103 -12.67 -0.46 0.32
CA THR A 103 -13.57 0.07 1.35
C THR A 103 -12.89 0.33 2.69
N ASN A 104 -11.99 -0.56 3.12
CA ASN A 104 -11.49 -0.55 4.51
C ASN A 104 -10.05 -0.05 4.65
N ALA A 105 -9.22 -0.24 3.63
CA ALA A 105 -7.81 0.12 3.67
C ALA A 105 -7.47 1.36 2.83
N GLN A 106 -8.35 1.81 1.94
CA GLN A 106 -8.18 3.06 1.19
C GLN A 106 -8.01 4.28 2.11
N PRO A 107 -8.74 4.43 3.24
CA PRO A 107 -8.48 5.54 4.16
C PRO A 107 -7.06 5.53 4.73
N ILE A 108 -6.47 4.35 4.95
CA ILE A 108 -5.10 4.19 5.44
C ILE A 108 -4.11 4.69 4.37
N LEU A 109 -4.33 4.31 3.11
CA LEU A 109 -3.52 4.77 1.97
C LEU A 109 -3.62 6.30 1.80
N ILE A 110 -4.83 6.86 1.87
CA ILE A 110 -5.06 8.31 1.71
C ILE A 110 -4.37 9.09 2.84
N ALA A 111 -4.44 8.59 4.08
CA ALA A 111 -3.78 9.23 5.22
C ALA A 111 -2.26 9.23 5.07
N LEU A 112 -1.65 8.09 4.70
CA LEU A 112 -0.22 8.00 4.39
C LEU A 112 0.20 8.99 3.30
N VAL A 113 -0.54 9.05 2.20
CA VAL A 113 -0.28 9.98 1.09
C VAL A 113 -0.37 11.44 1.54
N SER A 114 -1.40 11.77 2.31
CA SER A 114 -1.62 13.14 2.79
C SER A 114 -0.50 13.59 3.72
N ASP A 115 -0.08 12.75 4.65
CA ASP A 115 1.02 13.05 5.58
C ASP A 115 2.35 13.18 4.84
N ALA A 116 2.64 12.28 3.89
CA ALA A 116 3.88 12.33 3.11
C ALA A 116 3.95 13.60 2.22
N LEU A 117 2.86 13.95 1.55
CA LEU A 117 2.77 15.18 0.75
C LEU A 117 2.93 16.43 1.63
N LYS A 118 2.29 16.46 2.80
CA LYS A 118 2.41 17.57 3.75
C LYS A 118 3.84 17.72 4.26
N ALA A 119 4.48 16.61 4.64
CA ALA A 119 5.87 16.62 5.10
C ALA A 119 6.83 17.10 4.00
N THR A 120 6.67 16.59 2.78
CA THR A 120 7.48 16.99 1.62
C THR A 120 7.32 18.47 1.30
N LEU A 121 6.07 18.96 1.25
CA LEU A 121 5.77 20.37 0.99
C LEU A 121 6.40 21.29 2.05
N SER A 122 6.26 20.93 3.32
CA SER A 122 6.79 21.71 4.44
C SER A 122 8.33 21.79 4.41
N LYS A 123 9.01 20.71 4.01
CA LYS A 123 10.47 20.63 3.97
C LYS A 123 11.10 21.34 2.78
N HIS A 124 10.43 21.35 1.62
CA HIS A 124 11.07 21.73 0.36
C HIS A 124 10.43 22.90 -0.38
N VAL A 125 9.20 23.29 -0.03
CA VAL A 125 8.42 24.28 -0.81
C VAL A 125 8.08 25.51 0.02
N GLN A 126 7.99 25.40 1.34
CA GLN A 126 7.66 26.49 2.27
C GLN A 126 8.89 27.15 2.92
N GLN A 127 10.11 26.86 2.44
CA GLN A 127 11.32 27.57 2.84
C GLN A 127 11.55 28.83 2.00
#